data_AF-A0A7R6PJE0-F1
#
_entry.id   AF-A0A7R6PJE0-F1
#
_cell.length_a   1.000
_cell.length_b   1.000
_cell.length_c   1.000
_cell.angle_alpha   90.00
_cell.angle_beta   90.00
_cell.angle_gamma   90.00
#
_symmetry.space_group_name_H-M   'P 1'
#
loop_
_entity.id
_entity.type
_entity.pdbx_description
1 polymer ?
#
loop_
_entity_poly.entity_id
_entity_poly.type
_entity_poly.pdbx_seq_one_letter_code
_entity_poly.pdbx_strand_id
1 'polypeptide(L)'
;MSQIIALPLIAIVAILLSKVPAIAQFGLSALPLAIILGIVVGHLNTRKTADKEVIFTRFCQQKLLRAGIILFGFSLSFQQIISVGWQALVLDLLVITSIFCVGTYVGIRFFKLDRELAILTSVGSAICGAAAILATESVLKPRQQSVTVAVATVVLFGTLAMFSYPFIFQFSGMSEQAFGIYIGSTVHEVAQAVAAGEAIGGEALQNAVVVKLIRVMMLAPFILILSAFLTRSSDGSSGGKIAIPWFVFGFIAASGLNSLLLLPEALLSTLQLASQFSLAIAMAALGVQTRWSTIRQAGVKPMVLSLMLFVMLIFGGFYLNQWLIVV
;
A
#
# COMPACT_ATOMS: atom_id res chain seq x y z
N MET A 1 -13.67 -0.83 -24.76
CA MET A 1 -12.32 -1.45 -24.88
C MET A 1 -12.17 -2.51 -23.79
N SER A 2 -11.60 -3.68 -24.09
CA SER A 2 -11.41 -4.73 -23.07
C SER A 2 -10.36 -4.30 -22.04
N GLN A 3 -10.53 -4.64 -20.76
CA GLN A 3 -9.56 -4.32 -19.70
C GLN A 3 -8.17 -4.91 -20.00
N ILE A 4 -8.10 -6.02 -20.73
CA ILE A 4 -6.85 -6.66 -21.15
C ILE A 4 -5.99 -5.73 -22.01
N ILE A 5 -6.62 -4.93 -22.87
CA ILE A 5 -5.96 -3.96 -23.74
C ILE A 5 -5.85 -2.60 -23.04
N ALA A 6 -6.87 -2.23 -22.27
CA ALA A 6 -6.93 -0.92 -21.63
C ALA A 6 -5.83 -0.72 -20.60
N LEU A 7 -5.53 -1.72 -19.77
CA LEU A 7 -4.55 -1.55 -18.68
C LEU A 7 -3.12 -1.30 -19.20
N PRO A 8 -2.57 -2.08 -20.14
CA PRO A 8 -1.28 -1.77 -20.76
C PRO A 8 -1.29 -0.43 -21.50
N LEU A 9 -2.38 -0.09 -22.21
CA LEU A 9 -2.49 1.17 -22.92
C LEU A 9 -2.46 2.37 -21.96
N ILE A 10 -3.20 2.29 -20.85
CA ILE A 10 -3.20 3.31 -19.79
C ILE A 10 -1.78 3.47 -19.23
N ALA A 11 -1.07 2.37 -18.96
CA ALA A 11 0.31 2.43 -18.47
C ALA A 11 1.25 3.14 -19.46
N ILE A 12 1.17 2.81 -20.76
CA ILE A 12 1.95 3.47 -21.81
C ILE A 12 1.63 4.97 -21.84
N VAL A 13 0.34 5.33 -21.89
CA VAL A 13 -0.11 6.72 -21.93
C VAL A 13 0.35 7.48 -20.69
N ALA A 14 0.24 6.89 -19.50
CA ALA A 14 0.69 7.50 -18.26
C ALA A 14 2.21 7.78 -18.25
N ILE A 15 3.02 6.82 -18.71
CA ILE A 15 4.48 6.97 -18.81
C ILE A 15 4.88 8.02 -19.86
N LEU A 16 4.14 8.12 -20.97
CA LEU A 16 4.40 9.15 -21.98
C LEU A 16 3.98 10.53 -21.48
N LEU A 17 2.82 10.64 -20.82
CA LEU A 17 2.32 11.89 -20.25
C LEU A 17 3.21 12.39 -19.11
N SER A 18 3.77 11.51 -18.28
CA SER A 18 4.69 11.92 -17.20
C SER A 18 5.97 12.57 -17.72
N LYS A 19 6.32 12.39 -19.01
CA LYS A 19 7.47 13.06 -19.66
C LYS A 19 7.14 14.46 -20.17
N VAL A 20 5.87 14.86 -20.18
CA VAL A 20 5.46 16.20 -20.60
C VAL A 20 5.75 17.19 -19.47
N PRO A 21 6.58 18.24 -19.68
CA PRO A 21 7.01 19.14 -18.61
C PRO A 21 5.85 19.79 -17.85
N ALA A 22 4.78 20.19 -18.56
CA ALA A 22 3.59 20.79 -17.95
C ALA A 22 2.90 19.84 -16.97
N ILE A 23 2.95 18.52 -17.20
CA ILE A 23 2.34 17.50 -16.32
C ILE A 23 3.29 17.17 -15.17
N ALA A 24 4.58 17.03 -15.46
CA ALA A 24 5.61 16.77 -14.46
C ALA A 24 5.70 17.88 -13.40
N GLN A 25 5.47 19.14 -13.79
CA GLN A 25 5.43 20.29 -12.87
C GLN A 25 4.31 20.21 -11.82
N PHE A 26 3.23 19.47 -12.09
CA PHE A 26 2.17 19.21 -11.11
C PHE A 26 2.47 18.01 -10.19
N GLY A 27 3.68 17.44 -10.23
CA GLY A 27 4.05 16.26 -9.43
C GLY A 27 3.35 14.97 -9.87
N LEU A 28 2.81 14.94 -11.10
CA LEU A 28 2.11 13.78 -11.65
C LEU A 28 3.10 12.86 -12.39
N SER A 29 3.74 11.96 -11.64
CA SER A 29 4.57 10.89 -12.19
C SER A 29 3.73 9.79 -12.86
N ALA A 30 4.39 8.77 -13.44
CA ALA A 30 3.72 7.75 -14.24
C ALA A 30 2.68 6.92 -13.44
N LEU A 31 2.97 6.56 -12.19
CA LEU A 31 2.10 5.74 -11.35
C LEU A 31 0.83 6.48 -10.88
N PRO A 32 0.89 7.73 -10.37
CA PRO A 32 -0.28 8.59 -10.19
C PRO A 32 -1.11 8.79 -11.44
N LEU A 33 -0.49 9.03 -12.59
CA LEU A 33 -1.25 9.16 -13.83
C LEU A 33 -1.96 7.85 -14.20
N ALA A 34 -1.28 6.72 -14.05
CA ALA A 34 -1.86 5.41 -14.34
C ALA A 34 -3.08 5.11 -13.46
N ILE A 35 -3.04 5.42 -12.16
CA ILE A 35 -4.22 5.24 -11.30
C ILE A 35 -5.35 6.20 -11.68
N ILE A 36 -5.06 7.48 -11.95
CA ILE A 36 -6.09 8.48 -12.32
C ILE A 36 -6.79 8.05 -13.60
N LEU A 37 -6.01 7.73 -14.63
CA LEU A 37 -6.54 7.24 -15.90
C LEU A 37 -7.32 5.92 -15.72
N GLY A 38 -6.84 5.04 -14.84
CA GLY A 38 -7.55 3.83 -14.43
C GLY A 38 -8.91 4.13 -13.81
N ILE A 39 -9.00 5.09 -12.88
CA ILE A 39 -10.25 5.53 -12.25
C ILE A 39 -11.21 6.10 -13.30
N VAL A 40 -10.72 6.98 -14.17
CA VAL A 40 -11.51 7.59 -15.25
C VAL A 40 -12.06 6.51 -16.18
N VAL A 41 -11.23 5.60 -16.65
CA VAL A 41 -11.65 4.47 -17.51
C VAL A 41 -12.60 3.53 -16.77
N GLY A 42 -12.37 3.28 -15.49
CA GLY A 42 -13.23 2.45 -14.65
C GLY A 42 -14.64 3.02 -14.48
N HIS A 43 -14.74 4.34 -14.31
CA HIS A 43 -16.03 5.04 -14.19
C HIS A 43 -16.77 5.20 -15.52
N LEU A 44 -16.05 5.45 -16.62
CA LEU A 44 -16.65 5.57 -17.95
C LEU A 44 -17.10 4.22 -18.53
N ASN A 45 -16.51 3.12 -18.06
CA ASN A 45 -16.84 1.79 -18.54
C ASN A 45 -18.12 1.26 -17.88
N THR A 46 -19.25 1.53 -18.52
CA THR A 46 -20.59 1.05 -18.11
C THR A 46 -20.86 -0.41 -18.51
N ARG A 47 -19.94 -1.05 -19.23
CA ARG A 47 -20.09 -2.44 -19.68
C ARG A 47 -19.98 -3.41 -18.51
N LYS A 48 -20.83 -4.44 -18.51
CA LYS A 48 -20.66 -5.61 -17.63
C LYS A 48 -19.30 -6.25 -17.91
N THR A 49 -18.41 -6.19 -16.92
CA THR A 49 -17.05 -6.74 -17.00
C THR A 49 -17.12 -8.25 -17.20
N ALA A 50 -16.42 -8.78 -18.19
CA ALA A 50 -16.38 -10.24 -18.41
C ALA A 50 -15.51 -10.92 -17.34
N ASP A 51 -15.78 -12.19 -17.01
CA ASP A 51 -15.03 -12.90 -15.97
C ASP A 51 -13.52 -12.94 -16.24
N LYS A 52 -13.14 -13.11 -17.52
CA LYS A 52 -11.73 -13.05 -17.97
C LYS A 52 -11.07 -11.71 -17.64
N GLU A 53 -11.80 -10.61 -17.74
CA GLU A 53 -11.31 -9.25 -17.46
C GLU A 53 -11.13 -9.03 -15.94
N VAL A 54 -12.05 -9.57 -15.13
CA VAL A 54 -11.93 -9.55 -13.66
C VAL A 54 -10.69 -10.32 -13.22
N ILE A 55 -10.47 -11.53 -13.77
CA ILE A 55 -9.30 -12.36 -13.47
C ILE A 55 -8.01 -11.64 -13.87
N PHE A 56 -7.96 -11.04 -15.07
CA PHE A 56 -6.79 -10.30 -15.54
C PHE A 56 -6.49 -9.08 -14.67
N THR A 57 -7.50 -8.27 -14.33
CA THR A 57 -7.31 -7.09 -13.49
C THR A 57 -6.81 -7.49 -12.09
N ARG A 58 -7.32 -8.59 -11.52
CA ARG A 58 -6.81 -9.13 -10.25
C ARG A 58 -5.37 -9.62 -10.37
N PHE A 59 -5.02 -10.28 -11.47
CA PHE A 59 -3.64 -10.68 -11.75
C PHE A 59 -2.70 -9.46 -11.76
N CYS A 60 -3.09 -8.37 -12.45
CA CYS A 60 -2.32 -7.14 -12.51
C CYS A 60 -2.11 -6.52 -11.11
N GLN A 61 -3.17 -6.37 -10.33
CA GLN A 61 -3.10 -5.76 -8.99
C GLN A 61 -2.28 -6.57 -7.99
N GLN A 62 -2.22 -7.90 -8.14
CA GLN A 62 -1.58 -8.77 -7.15
C GLN A 62 -0.24 -9.30 -7.64
N LYS A 63 -0.25 -10.10 -8.72
CA LYS A 63 0.95 -10.80 -9.17
C LYS A 63 1.89 -9.88 -9.93
N LEU A 64 1.36 -9.07 -10.85
CA LEU A 64 2.18 -8.13 -11.62
C LEU A 64 2.74 -7.01 -10.73
N LEU A 65 1.96 -6.50 -9.78
CA LEU A 65 2.45 -5.55 -8.77
C LEU A 65 3.66 -6.10 -8.02
N ARG A 66 3.54 -7.33 -7.49
CA ARG A 66 4.62 -8.01 -6.75
C ARG A 66 5.85 -8.25 -7.62
N ALA A 67 5.66 -8.65 -8.88
CA ALA A 67 6.76 -8.79 -9.84
C ALA A 67 7.44 -7.44 -10.09
N GLY A 68 6.67 -6.36 -10.29
CA GLY A 68 7.20 -5.00 -10.43
C GLY A 68 8.03 -4.56 -9.22
N ILE A 69 7.57 -4.86 -8.01
CA ILE A 69 8.32 -4.58 -6.76
C ILE A 69 9.61 -5.42 -6.70
N ILE A 70 9.57 -6.71 -7.01
CA ILE A 70 10.78 -7.55 -7.04
C ILE A 70 11.80 -6.96 -8.02
N LEU A 71 11.36 -6.59 -9.23
CA LEU A 71 12.21 -5.94 -10.24
C LEU A 71 12.73 -4.58 -9.76
N PHE A 72 11.92 -3.82 -9.02
CA PHE A 72 12.33 -2.56 -8.41
C PHE A 72 13.49 -2.74 -7.42
N GLY A 73 13.64 -3.92 -6.81
CA GLY A 73 14.77 -4.27 -5.94
C GLY A 73 16.13 -4.13 -6.64
N PHE A 74 16.21 -4.29 -7.96
CA PHE A 74 17.43 -4.01 -8.72
C PHE A 74 17.78 -2.52 -8.79
N SER A 75 16.88 -1.62 -8.41
CA SER A 75 17.13 -0.18 -8.34
C SER A 75 17.71 0.26 -7.01
N LEU A 76 17.94 -0.67 -6.07
CA LEU A 76 18.34 -0.42 -4.70
C LEU A 76 19.58 -1.20 -4.31
N SER A 77 20.45 -0.56 -3.52
CA SER A 77 21.56 -1.26 -2.87
C SER A 77 21.14 -1.85 -1.53
N PHE A 78 21.76 -2.96 -1.16
CA PHE A 78 21.53 -3.66 0.09
C PHE A 78 21.91 -2.77 1.29
N GLN A 79 22.89 -1.88 1.10
CA GLN A 79 23.30 -0.90 2.10
C GLN A 79 22.21 0.14 2.37
N GLN A 80 21.48 0.59 1.33
CA GLN A 80 20.33 1.49 1.49
C GLN A 80 19.18 0.83 2.27
N ILE A 81 18.98 -0.48 2.10
CA ILE A 81 17.96 -1.23 2.86
C ILE A 81 18.35 -1.29 4.35
N ILE A 82 19.62 -1.61 4.64
CA ILE A 82 20.10 -1.73 6.02
C ILE A 82 20.09 -0.38 6.74
N SER A 83 20.49 0.71 6.07
CA SER A 83 20.59 2.03 6.71
C SER A 83 19.26 2.52 7.25
N VAL A 84 18.16 2.22 6.55
CA VAL A 84 16.79 2.61 6.93
C VAL A 84 16.14 1.55 7.84
N GLY A 85 16.59 0.30 7.75
CA GLY A 85 15.87 -0.88 8.24
C GLY A 85 15.51 -0.86 9.72
N TRP A 86 16.45 -0.54 10.61
CA TRP A 86 16.19 -0.54 12.06
C TRP A 86 15.22 0.58 12.49
N GLN A 87 15.45 1.80 11.99
CA GLN A 87 14.59 2.94 12.29
C GLN A 87 13.17 2.71 11.78
N ALA A 88 13.05 2.18 10.55
CA ALA A 88 11.78 1.79 9.96
C ALA A 88 11.05 0.72 10.79
N LEU A 89 11.76 -0.30 11.28
CA LEU A 89 11.18 -1.36 12.09
C LEU A 89 10.59 -0.82 13.41
N VAL A 90 11.34 0.02 14.13
CA VAL A 90 10.86 0.63 15.38
C VAL A 90 9.66 1.53 15.11
N LEU A 91 9.73 2.33 14.04
CA LEU A 91 8.66 3.24 13.68
C LEU A 91 7.40 2.49 13.26
N ASP A 92 7.52 1.47 12.43
CA ASP A 92 6.40 0.61 12.03
C ASP A 92 5.79 -0.11 13.25
N LEU A 93 6.60 -0.58 14.20
CA LEU A 93 6.09 -1.19 15.43
C LEU A 93 5.21 -0.21 16.22
N LEU A 94 5.65 1.04 16.36
CA LEU A 94 4.89 2.08 17.06
C LEU A 94 3.62 2.46 16.31
N VAL A 95 3.69 2.63 14.99
CA VAL A 95 2.52 2.93 14.15
C VAL A 95 1.51 1.78 14.18
N ILE A 96 1.95 0.54 13.96
CA ILE A 96 1.08 -0.65 13.98
C ILE A 96 0.38 -0.74 15.34
N THR A 97 1.14 -0.68 16.43
CA THR A 97 0.60 -0.87 17.79
C THR A 97 -0.37 0.25 18.14
N SER A 98 -0.01 1.52 17.88
CA SER A 98 -0.85 2.67 18.20
C SER A 98 -2.15 2.67 17.41
N ILE A 99 -2.09 2.53 16.08
CA ILE A 99 -3.27 2.53 15.20
C ILE A 99 -4.18 1.34 15.50
N PHE A 100 -3.60 0.15 15.71
CA PHE A 100 -4.39 -1.04 16.03
C PHE A 100 -5.12 -0.90 17.37
N CYS A 101 -4.41 -0.50 18.42
CA CYS A 101 -4.98 -0.36 19.77
C CYS A 101 -6.03 0.74 19.82
N VAL A 102 -5.72 1.95 19.31
CA VAL A 102 -6.64 3.09 19.30
C VAL A 102 -7.86 2.77 18.44
N GLY A 103 -7.65 2.27 17.21
CA GLY A 103 -8.75 1.95 16.30
C GLY A 103 -9.69 0.90 16.84
N THR A 104 -9.15 -0.17 17.42
CA THR A 104 -9.97 -1.26 17.97
C THR A 104 -10.74 -0.77 19.20
N TYR A 105 -10.08 -0.05 20.10
CA TYR A 105 -10.71 0.51 21.29
C TYR A 105 -11.81 1.52 20.95
N VAL A 106 -11.51 2.51 20.11
CA VAL A 106 -12.46 3.56 19.74
C VAL A 106 -13.61 3.01 18.90
N GLY A 107 -13.31 2.11 17.95
CA GLY A 107 -14.30 1.44 17.13
C GLY A 107 -15.34 0.69 17.95
N ILE A 108 -14.90 -0.10 18.94
CA ILE A 108 -15.80 -0.88 19.81
C ILE A 108 -16.50 0.03 20.82
N ARG A 109 -15.74 0.87 21.53
CA ARG A 109 -16.26 1.53 22.74
C ARG A 109 -17.03 2.83 22.46
N PHE A 110 -16.60 3.59 21.47
CA PHE A 110 -17.20 4.89 21.13
C PHE A 110 -18.17 4.77 19.95
N PHE A 111 -17.72 4.19 18.84
CA PHE A 111 -18.58 4.04 17.66
C PHE A 111 -19.57 2.87 17.74
N LYS A 112 -19.38 1.97 18.73
CA LYS A 112 -20.22 0.78 18.94
C LYS A 112 -20.29 -0.07 17.67
N LEU A 113 -19.15 -0.28 17.02
CA LEU A 113 -19.02 -1.20 15.90
C LEU A 113 -18.95 -2.63 16.42
N ASP A 114 -19.38 -3.58 15.59
CA ASP A 114 -19.10 -4.99 15.81
C ASP A 114 -17.59 -5.19 15.97
N ARG A 115 -17.19 -6.02 16.94
CA ARG A 115 -15.79 -6.28 17.28
C ARG A 115 -14.97 -6.67 16.06
N GLU A 116 -15.54 -7.50 15.20
CA GLU A 116 -14.91 -7.94 13.96
C GLU A 116 -14.57 -6.77 13.03
N LEU A 117 -15.54 -5.90 12.77
CA LEU A 117 -15.37 -4.75 11.88
C LEU A 117 -14.38 -3.74 12.44
N ALA A 118 -14.40 -3.49 13.75
CA ALA A 118 -13.43 -2.62 14.41
C ALA A 118 -12.00 -3.16 14.27
N ILE A 119 -11.79 -4.47 14.51
CA ILE A 119 -10.48 -5.12 14.35
C ILE A 119 -10.02 -5.04 12.89
N LEU A 120 -10.85 -5.45 11.92
CA LEU A 120 -10.47 -5.44 10.50
C LEU A 120 -10.11 -4.03 10.01
N THR A 121 -10.91 -3.03 10.37
CA THR A 121 -10.66 -1.61 9.98
C THR A 121 -9.34 -1.12 10.56
N SER A 122 -9.06 -1.46 11.82
CA SER A 122 -7.85 -1.05 12.52
C SER A 122 -6.62 -1.74 11.96
N VAL A 123 -6.68 -3.06 11.71
CA VAL A 123 -5.58 -3.83 11.11
C VAL A 123 -5.28 -3.37 9.69
N GLY A 124 -6.32 -3.13 8.88
CA GLY A 124 -6.17 -2.60 7.53
C GLY A 124 -5.44 -1.25 7.52
N SER A 125 -5.82 -0.34 8.42
CA SER A 125 -5.15 0.96 8.57
C SER A 125 -3.73 0.83 9.14
N ALA A 126 -3.50 -0.16 10.02
CA ALA A 126 -2.27 -0.33 10.77
C ALA A 126 -1.14 -1.04 10.01
N ILE A 127 -1.37 -1.78 8.92
CA ILE A 127 -0.29 -2.59 8.29
C ILE A 127 -0.17 -2.32 6.78
N CYS A 128 -0.87 -3.11 5.96
CA CYS A 128 -0.74 -3.11 4.50
C CYS A 128 -2.11 -3.13 3.81
N GLY A 129 -3.12 -2.58 4.48
CA GLY A 129 -4.44 -2.39 3.89
C GLY A 129 -5.22 -3.68 3.66
N ALA A 130 -5.71 -3.86 2.43
CA ALA A 130 -6.55 -5.00 2.07
C ALA A 130 -5.86 -6.35 2.34
N ALA A 131 -4.55 -6.46 2.12
CA ALA A 131 -3.81 -7.69 2.38
C ALA A 131 -3.81 -8.08 3.87
N ALA A 132 -3.74 -7.11 4.78
CA ALA A 132 -3.80 -7.35 6.22
C ALA A 132 -5.21 -7.77 6.66
N ILE A 133 -6.25 -7.17 6.06
CA ILE A 133 -7.66 -7.54 6.30
C ILE A 133 -7.90 -8.99 5.90
N LEU A 134 -7.49 -9.39 4.70
CA LEU A 134 -7.67 -10.76 4.19
C LEU A 134 -6.87 -11.80 5.00
N ALA A 135 -5.67 -11.44 5.48
CA ALA A 135 -4.92 -12.31 6.38
C ALA A 135 -5.64 -12.48 7.73
N THR A 136 -6.17 -11.39 8.27
CA THR A 136 -6.91 -11.38 9.53
C THR A 136 -8.24 -12.12 9.44
N GLU A 137 -8.90 -12.09 8.27
CA GLU A 137 -10.12 -12.86 7.99
C GLU A 137 -9.93 -14.35 8.29
N SER A 138 -8.77 -14.92 7.98
CA SER A 138 -8.48 -16.34 8.21
C SER A 138 -8.41 -16.74 9.69
N VAL A 139 -8.16 -15.76 10.57
CA VAL A 139 -8.07 -15.95 12.02
C VAL A 139 -9.39 -15.58 12.70
N LEU A 140 -9.95 -14.42 12.34
CA LEU A 140 -11.13 -13.86 12.98
C LEU A 140 -12.45 -14.46 12.46
N LYS A 141 -12.43 -15.07 11.26
CA LYS A 141 -13.58 -15.63 10.54
C LYS A 141 -14.81 -14.71 10.55
N PRO A 142 -14.65 -13.42 10.18
CA PRO A 142 -15.69 -12.43 10.30
C PRO A 142 -16.79 -12.59 9.25
N ARG A 143 -17.90 -11.85 9.40
CA ARG A 143 -18.89 -11.72 8.33
C ARG A 143 -18.27 -11.09 7.07
N GLN A 144 -18.62 -11.60 5.89
CA GLN A 144 -18.11 -11.08 4.60
C GLN A 144 -18.43 -9.59 4.38
N GLN A 145 -19.53 -9.10 4.92
CA GLN A 145 -19.86 -7.68 4.91
C GLN A 145 -18.79 -6.86 5.65
N SER A 146 -18.32 -7.30 6.81
CA SER A 146 -17.28 -6.61 7.58
C SER A 146 -15.96 -6.52 6.81
N VAL A 147 -15.58 -7.59 6.12
CA VAL A 147 -14.39 -7.63 5.24
C VAL A 147 -14.54 -6.62 4.11
N THR A 148 -15.67 -6.65 3.41
CA THR A 148 -15.96 -5.76 2.29
C THR A 148 -15.92 -4.29 2.71
N VAL A 149 -16.55 -3.96 3.84
CA VAL A 149 -16.57 -2.60 4.40
C VAL A 149 -15.15 -2.13 4.78
N ALA A 150 -14.39 -2.97 5.50
CA ALA A 150 -13.03 -2.61 5.91
C ALA A 150 -12.09 -2.42 4.71
N VAL A 151 -12.19 -3.28 3.68
CA VAL A 151 -11.39 -3.12 2.45
C VAL A 151 -11.78 -1.81 1.75
N ALA A 152 -13.06 -1.49 1.67
CA ALA A 152 -13.54 -0.27 1.03
C ALA A 152 -12.99 0.99 1.69
N THR A 153 -12.99 1.05 3.03
CA THR A 153 -12.48 2.23 3.74
C THR A 153 -10.98 2.39 3.56
N VAL A 154 -10.21 1.31 3.68
CA VAL A 154 -8.77 1.31 3.44
C VAL A 154 -8.42 1.77 2.03
N VAL A 155 -9.10 1.25 1.01
CA VAL A 155 -8.86 1.65 -0.39
C VAL A 155 -9.15 3.14 -0.56
N LEU A 156 -10.24 3.64 0.02
CA LEU A 156 -10.59 5.06 -0.04
C LEU A 156 -9.52 5.94 0.63
N PHE A 157 -9.20 5.70 1.90
CA PHE A 157 -8.26 6.55 2.64
C PHE A 157 -6.83 6.38 2.16
N GLY A 158 -6.46 5.20 1.67
CA GLY A 158 -5.20 5.00 0.99
C GLY A 158 -5.10 5.75 -0.34
N THR A 159 -6.20 5.85 -1.11
CA THR A 159 -6.24 6.66 -2.33
C THR A 159 -6.16 8.14 -2.00
N LEU A 160 -6.84 8.58 -0.94
CA LEU A 160 -6.70 9.95 -0.42
C LEU A 160 -5.25 10.23 0.02
N ALA A 161 -4.62 9.31 0.74
CA ALA A 161 -3.21 9.41 1.14
C ALA A 161 -2.29 9.61 -0.07
N MET A 162 -2.50 8.80 -1.11
CA MET A 162 -1.67 8.86 -2.30
C MET A 162 -1.59 10.26 -2.93
N PHE A 163 -2.71 10.99 -2.95
CA PHE A 163 -2.75 12.36 -3.48
C PHE A 163 -2.41 13.43 -2.44
N SER A 164 -2.71 13.19 -1.15
CA SER A 164 -2.45 14.18 -0.11
C SER A 164 -0.96 14.28 0.22
N TYR A 165 -0.20 13.18 0.17
CA TYR A 165 1.21 13.18 0.60
C TYR A 165 2.12 14.04 -0.29
N PRO A 166 2.06 13.98 -1.64
CA PRO A 166 2.82 14.89 -2.49
C PRO A 166 2.49 16.37 -2.24
N PHE A 167 1.23 16.68 -1.92
CA PHE A 167 0.84 18.04 -1.54
C PHE A 167 1.41 18.44 -0.17
N ILE A 168 1.35 17.57 0.83
CA ILE A 168 1.95 17.80 2.16
C ILE A 168 3.47 18.02 2.04
N PHE A 169 4.15 17.28 1.16
CA PHE A 169 5.59 17.41 0.94
C PHE A 169 6.01 18.84 0.61
N GLN A 170 5.26 19.53 -0.26
CA GLN A 170 5.55 20.91 -0.69
C GLN A 170 5.62 21.91 0.47
N PHE A 171 4.99 21.62 1.60
CA PHE A 171 4.95 22.50 2.77
C PHE A 171 5.65 21.90 4.00
N SER A 172 6.14 20.66 3.91
CA SER A 172 6.67 19.92 5.06
C SER A 172 8.08 20.36 5.47
N GLY A 173 8.87 20.90 4.54
CA GLY A 173 10.29 21.19 4.74
C GLY A 173 11.20 19.95 4.92
N MET A 174 10.64 18.74 4.77
CA MET A 174 11.38 17.48 4.91
C MET A 174 12.18 17.16 3.64
N SER A 175 13.29 16.43 3.79
CA SER A 175 14.00 15.85 2.64
C SER A 175 13.17 14.74 1.97
N GLU A 176 13.46 14.43 0.71
CA GLU A 176 12.81 13.31 0.00
C GLU A 176 12.99 11.99 0.75
N GLN A 177 14.19 11.73 1.28
CA GLN A 177 14.48 10.55 2.09
C GLN A 177 13.56 10.45 3.31
N ALA A 178 13.50 11.50 4.15
CA ALA A 178 12.68 11.50 5.36
C ALA A 178 11.19 11.39 5.02
N PHE A 179 10.74 12.08 3.97
CA PHE A 179 9.35 12.02 3.54
C PHE A 179 8.98 10.66 2.92
N GLY A 180 9.93 10.00 2.25
CA GLY A 180 9.79 8.63 1.79
C GLY A 180 9.55 7.65 2.94
N ILE A 181 10.32 7.77 4.03
CA ILE A 181 10.09 6.97 5.25
C ILE A 181 8.72 7.26 5.85
N TYR A 182 8.32 8.53 5.87
CA TYR A 182 6.99 8.93 6.32
C TYR A 182 5.87 8.31 5.46
N ILE A 183 5.97 8.35 4.13
CA ILE A 183 5.02 7.67 3.22
C ILE A 183 4.98 6.17 3.52
N GLY A 184 6.14 5.52 3.55
CA GLY A 184 6.23 4.07 3.71
C GLY A 184 5.64 3.58 5.03
N SER A 185 5.78 4.37 6.09
CA SER A 185 5.27 4.03 7.41
C SER A 185 3.79 4.35 7.63
N THR A 186 3.15 5.15 6.78
CA THR A 186 1.79 5.67 7.06
C THR A 186 0.76 5.38 5.97
N VAL A 187 1.14 5.35 4.69
CA VAL A 187 0.23 5.03 3.59
C VAL A 187 -0.29 3.60 3.72
N HIS A 188 -1.53 3.32 3.33
CA HIS A 188 -2.19 2.06 3.68
C HIS A 188 -1.64 0.86 2.90
N GLU A 189 -1.43 1.01 1.59
CA GLU A 189 -1.05 -0.09 0.71
C GLU A 189 0.26 0.17 -0.02
N VAL A 190 0.91 -0.92 -0.47
CA VAL A 190 2.16 -0.86 -1.22
C VAL A 190 1.98 -0.06 -2.51
N ALA A 191 0.91 -0.34 -3.26
CA ALA A 191 0.60 0.36 -4.50
C ALA A 191 0.54 1.88 -4.33
N GLN A 192 -0.20 2.34 -3.33
CA GLN A 192 -0.38 3.76 -3.03
C GLN A 192 0.91 4.40 -2.50
N ALA A 193 1.70 3.67 -1.70
CA ALA A 193 2.99 4.15 -1.19
C ALA A 193 4.01 4.33 -2.32
N VAL A 194 4.09 3.36 -3.25
CA VAL A 194 4.93 3.47 -4.45
C VAL A 194 4.51 4.69 -5.27
N ALA A 195 3.21 4.84 -5.54
CA ALA A 195 2.74 5.95 -6.37
C ALA A 195 2.92 7.33 -5.71
N ALA A 196 2.71 7.44 -4.39
CA ALA A 196 2.98 8.67 -3.64
C ALA A 196 4.47 9.01 -3.60
N GLY A 197 5.33 8.01 -3.43
CA GLY A 197 6.78 8.19 -3.43
C GLY A 197 7.31 8.64 -4.79
N GLU A 198 6.86 8.00 -5.88
CA GLU A 198 7.26 8.38 -7.24
C GLU A 198 6.82 9.81 -7.61
N ALA A 199 5.66 10.26 -7.09
CA ALA A 199 5.17 11.62 -7.29
C ALA A 199 6.06 12.70 -6.66
N ILE A 200 6.87 12.31 -5.67
CA ILE A 200 7.79 13.21 -4.97
C ILE A 200 9.18 13.13 -5.61
N GLY A 201 9.75 11.93 -5.73
CA GLY A 201 11.08 11.75 -6.28
C GLY A 201 11.66 10.36 -6.07
N GLY A 202 12.84 10.12 -6.64
CA GLY A 202 13.49 8.81 -6.64
C GLY A 202 13.85 8.33 -5.24
N GLU A 203 14.39 9.22 -4.40
CA GLU A 203 14.73 8.87 -3.01
C GLU A 203 13.47 8.61 -2.18
N ALA A 204 12.43 9.43 -2.35
CA ALA A 204 11.16 9.24 -1.65
C ALA A 204 10.54 7.88 -2.00
N LEU A 205 10.49 7.52 -3.29
CA LEU A 205 10.01 6.22 -3.77
C LEU A 205 10.79 5.06 -3.14
N GLN A 206 12.13 5.13 -3.21
CA GLN A 206 13.02 4.09 -2.69
C GLN A 206 12.80 3.83 -1.20
N ASN A 207 12.82 4.89 -0.39
CA ASN A 207 12.60 4.80 1.05
C ASN A 207 11.18 4.36 1.41
N ALA A 208 10.17 4.88 0.69
CA ALA A 208 8.77 4.49 0.88
C ALA A 208 8.56 3.00 0.64
N VAL A 209 9.16 2.43 -0.40
CA VAL A 209 9.07 0.99 -0.68
C VAL A 209 9.74 0.20 0.42
N VAL A 210 10.98 0.52 0.80
CA VAL A 210 11.72 -0.22 1.83
C VAL A 210 10.92 -0.28 3.14
N VAL A 211 10.51 0.88 3.66
CA VAL A 211 9.77 0.96 4.93
C VAL A 211 8.43 0.23 4.82
N LYS A 212 7.71 0.41 3.71
CA LYS A 212 6.43 -0.29 3.50
C LYS A 212 6.59 -1.80 3.46
N LEU A 213 7.66 -2.33 2.86
CA LEU A 213 7.92 -3.78 2.83
C LEU A 213 8.30 -4.34 4.20
N ILE A 214 8.99 -3.56 5.03
CA ILE A 214 9.24 -3.90 6.45
C ILE A 214 7.89 -4.03 7.18
N ARG A 215 7.00 -3.03 7.05
CA ARG A 215 5.63 -3.09 7.61
C ARG A 215 4.83 -4.30 7.11
N VAL A 216 4.94 -4.63 5.82
CA VAL A 216 4.30 -5.83 5.24
C VAL A 216 4.85 -7.11 5.88
N MET A 217 6.15 -7.18 6.18
CA MET A 217 6.76 -8.30 6.88
C MET A 217 6.27 -8.46 8.32
N MET A 218 5.90 -7.35 8.98
CA MET A 218 5.31 -7.36 10.32
C MET A 218 3.89 -7.96 10.36
N LEU A 219 3.26 -8.25 9.21
CA LEU A 219 1.99 -8.95 9.15
C LEU A 219 2.07 -10.36 9.77
N ALA A 220 3.13 -11.12 9.46
CA ALA A 220 3.30 -12.47 9.99
C ALA A 220 3.37 -12.51 11.53
N PRO A 221 4.27 -11.76 12.20
CA PRO A 221 4.28 -11.72 13.67
C PRO A 221 2.99 -11.13 14.24
N PHE A 222 2.40 -10.12 13.60
CA PHE A 222 1.12 -9.55 14.04
C PHE A 222 -0.01 -10.60 14.06
N ILE A 223 -0.15 -11.38 13.00
CA ILE A 223 -1.19 -12.43 12.89
C ILE A 223 -0.99 -13.52 13.94
N LEU A 224 0.25 -13.89 14.24
CA LEU A 224 0.56 -14.85 15.32
C LEU A 224 0.13 -14.32 16.68
N ILE A 225 0.49 -13.07 16.99
CA ILE A 225 0.13 -12.40 18.24
C ILE A 225 -1.39 -12.28 18.37
N LEU A 226 -2.07 -11.81 17.32
CA LEU A 226 -3.52 -11.68 17.29
C LEU A 226 -4.21 -13.03 17.48
N SER A 227 -3.74 -14.07 16.78
CA SER A 227 -4.27 -15.44 16.92
C SER A 227 -4.13 -15.93 18.37
N ALA A 228 -2.98 -15.73 19.01
CA ALA A 228 -2.75 -16.13 20.40
C ALA A 228 -3.65 -15.37 21.39
N PHE A 229 -3.89 -14.08 21.17
CA PHE A 229 -4.83 -13.31 22.00
C PHE A 229 -6.28 -13.77 21.85
N LEU A 230 -6.69 -14.17 20.65
CA LEU A 230 -8.06 -14.64 20.39
C LEU A 230 -8.32 -16.05 20.93
N THR A 231 -7.36 -16.99 20.79
CA THR A 231 -7.49 -18.34 21.37
C THR A 231 -7.40 -18.35 22.89
N ARG A 232 -6.71 -17.41 23.52
CA ARG A 232 -6.74 -17.29 25.00
C ARG A 232 -8.14 -16.96 25.56
N SER A 233 -9.06 -16.51 24.71
CA SER A 233 -10.45 -16.21 25.07
C SER A 233 -11.46 -17.28 24.61
N SER A 234 -11.03 -18.37 23.96
CA SER A 234 -11.92 -19.43 23.47
C SER A 234 -11.16 -20.76 23.37
N ASP A 235 -11.71 -21.82 23.96
CA ASP A 235 -11.09 -23.12 24.27
C ASP A 235 -10.75 -24.02 23.03
N GLY A 236 -10.29 -23.44 21.92
CA GLY A 236 -10.08 -24.15 20.66
C GLY A 236 -8.80 -23.75 19.92
N SER A 237 -8.02 -24.74 19.51
CA SER A 237 -6.80 -24.64 18.70
C SER A 237 -7.09 -24.19 17.26
N SER A 238 -7.20 -22.88 17.03
CA SER A 238 -7.19 -22.33 15.67
C SER A 238 -5.79 -21.78 15.33
N GLY A 239 -4.95 -22.62 14.73
CA GLY A 239 -3.71 -22.17 14.10
C GLY A 239 -4.04 -21.31 12.87
N GLY A 240 -3.91 -19.99 13.00
CA GLY A 240 -4.06 -19.07 11.87
C GLY A 240 -3.09 -19.39 10.74
N LYS A 241 -3.55 -19.35 9.49
CA LYS A 241 -2.66 -19.54 8.33
C LYS A 241 -1.77 -18.29 8.20
N ILE A 242 -0.48 -18.45 8.42
CA ILE A 242 0.49 -17.36 8.26
C ILE A 242 0.64 -17.05 6.78
N ALA A 243 0.25 -15.83 6.37
CA ALA A 243 0.48 -15.33 5.02
C ALA A 243 1.88 -14.71 4.95
N ILE A 244 2.89 -15.49 4.53
CA ILE A 244 4.24 -14.97 4.34
C ILE A 244 4.32 -14.23 2.98
N PRO A 245 4.72 -12.95 2.95
CA PRO A 245 4.82 -12.18 1.70
C PRO A 245 6.11 -12.55 0.95
N TRP A 246 6.10 -13.69 0.24
CA TRP A 246 7.28 -14.25 -0.45
C TRP A 246 7.97 -13.26 -1.41
N PHE A 247 7.22 -12.32 -2.00
CA PHE A 247 7.75 -11.35 -2.95
C PHE A 247 8.75 -10.36 -2.33
N VAL A 248 8.69 -10.13 -1.02
CA VAL A 248 9.66 -9.29 -0.32
C VAL A 248 11.02 -9.99 -0.23
N PHE A 249 11.06 -11.32 -0.08
CA PHE A 249 12.32 -12.05 -0.18
C PHE A 249 12.90 -11.96 -1.59
N GLY A 250 12.04 -11.99 -2.62
CA GLY A 250 12.44 -11.72 -3.99
C GLY A 250 13.02 -10.31 -4.16
N PHE A 251 12.42 -9.29 -3.55
CA PHE A 251 12.94 -7.93 -3.53
C PHE A 251 14.30 -7.82 -2.82
N ILE A 252 14.46 -8.44 -1.65
CA ILE A 252 15.73 -8.47 -0.91
C ILE A 252 16.80 -9.19 -1.74
N ALA A 253 16.45 -10.32 -2.36
CA ALA A 253 17.36 -11.05 -3.24
C ALA A 253 17.78 -10.22 -4.45
N ALA A 254 16.84 -9.53 -5.12
CA ALA A 254 17.14 -8.65 -6.24
C ALA A 254 18.09 -7.50 -5.84
N SER A 255 17.86 -6.85 -4.70
CA SER A 255 18.76 -5.82 -4.18
C SER A 255 20.14 -6.37 -3.77
N GLY A 256 20.17 -7.57 -3.17
CA GLY A 256 21.41 -8.27 -2.88
C GLY A 256 22.21 -8.59 -4.15
N LEU A 257 21.54 -9.09 -5.20
CA LEU A 257 22.17 -9.35 -6.50
C LEU A 257 22.71 -8.05 -7.12
N ASN A 258 21.93 -6.96 -7.09
CA ASN A 258 22.38 -5.65 -7.57
C ASN A 258 23.61 -5.11 -6.81
N SER A 259 23.76 -5.49 -5.54
CA SER A 259 24.87 -5.01 -4.69
C SER A 259 26.12 -5.88 -4.76
N LEU A 260 25.96 -7.18 -5.00
CA LEU A 260 27.06 -8.16 -5.02
C LEU A 260 27.57 -8.43 -6.43
N LEU A 261 26.72 -8.30 -7.44
CA LEU A 261 27.06 -8.57 -8.83
C LEU A 261 27.18 -7.25 -9.60
N LEU A 262 28.26 -7.12 -10.37
CA LEU A 262 28.40 -6.07 -11.38
C LEU A 262 27.52 -6.42 -12.58
N LEU A 263 26.27 -5.95 -12.56
CA LEU A 263 25.32 -6.14 -13.66
C LEU A 263 25.60 -5.12 -14.78
N PRO A 264 25.52 -5.52 -16.07
CA PRO A 264 25.63 -4.58 -17.19
C PRO A 264 24.55 -3.50 -17.12
N GLU A 265 24.89 -2.25 -17.43
CA GLU A 265 23.95 -1.10 -17.39
C GLU A 265 22.72 -1.33 -18.29
N ALA A 266 22.88 -2.00 -19.43
CA ALA A 266 21.78 -2.35 -20.33
C ALA A 266 20.77 -3.33 -19.68
N LEU A 267 21.26 -4.27 -18.88
CA LEU A 267 20.40 -5.19 -18.14
C LEU A 267 19.66 -4.45 -17.02
N LEU A 268 20.37 -3.59 -16.28
CA LEU A 268 19.80 -2.81 -15.18
C LEU A 268 18.68 -1.88 -15.66
N SER A 269 18.94 -1.12 -16.73
CA SER A 269 17.94 -0.22 -17.35
C SER A 269 16.72 -0.99 -17.88
N THR A 270 16.91 -2.18 -18.45
CA THR A 270 15.80 -3.04 -18.89
C THR A 270 14.95 -3.53 -17.71
N LEU A 271 15.58 -3.94 -16.61
CA LEU A 271 14.89 -4.36 -15.38
C LEU A 271 14.11 -3.21 -14.74
N GLN A 272 14.69 -2.01 -14.71
CA GLN A 272 14.04 -0.78 -14.22
C GLN A 272 12.82 -0.40 -15.06
N LEU A 273 12.94 -0.45 -16.40
CA LEU A 273 11.82 -0.18 -17.29
C LEU A 273 10.70 -1.23 -17.11
N ALA A 274 11.07 -2.50 -17.05
CA ALA A 274 10.12 -3.59 -16.80
C ALA A 274 9.40 -3.43 -15.44
N SER A 275 10.12 -2.98 -14.41
CA SER A 275 9.55 -2.63 -13.11
C SER A 275 8.53 -1.49 -13.23
N GLN A 276 8.93 -0.35 -13.80
CA GLN A 276 8.06 0.82 -13.95
C GLN A 276 6.80 0.47 -14.75
N PHE A 277 6.94 -0.26 -15.84
CA PHE A 277 5.82 -0.69 -16.67
C PHE A 277 4.87 -1.63 -15.92
N SER A 278 5.41 -2.61 -15.20
CA SER A 278 4.62 -3.55 -14.38
C SER A 278 3.85 -2.83 -13.28
N LEU A 279 4.50 -1.90 -12.59
CA LEU A 279 3.89 -1.09 -11.54
C LEU A 279 2.80 -0.18 -12.13
N ALA A 280 3.04 0.46 -13.29
CA ALA A 280 2.04 1.31 -13.96
C ALA A 280 0.78 0.52 -14.37
N ILE A 281 0.93 -0.69 -14.92
CA ILE A 281 -0.22 -1.56 -15.23
C ILE A 281 -0.98 -1.93 -13.95
N ALA A 282 -0.25 -2.26 -12.88
CA ALA A 282 -0.86 -2.59 -11.61
C ALA A 282 -1.62 -1.40 -11.00
N MET A 283 -1.11 -0.17 -11.12
CA MET A 283 -1.79 1.04 -10.67
C MET A 283 -3.02 1.36 -11.50
N ALA A 284 -2.94 1.20 -12.83
CA ALA A 284 -4.12 1.31 -13.70
C ALA A 284 -5.20 0.29 -13.30
N ALA A 285 -4.79 -0.94 -12.99
CA ALA A 285 -5.69 -2.01 -12.55
C ALA A 285 -6.33 -1.68 -11.20
N LEU A 286 -5.57 -1.07 -10.27
CA LEU A 286 -6.10 -0.52 -9.02
C LEU A 286 -7.17 0.53 -9.28
N GLY A 287 -6.86 1.51 -10.12
CA GLY A 287 -7.77 2.61 -10.46
C GLY A 287 -9.11 2.13 -11.05
N VAL A 288 -9.08 1.17 -11.98
CA VAL A 288 -10.30 0.63 -12.62
C VAL A 288 -11.23 -0.09 -11.63
N GLN A 289 -10.70 -0.60 -10.51
CA GLN A 289 -11.51 -1.25 -9.48
C GLN A 289 -12.03 -0.30 -8.41
N THR A 290 -11.49 0.92 -8.32
CA THR A 290 -11.97 1.94 -7.38
C THR A 290 -13.37 2.40 -7.80
N ARG A 291 -14.40 1.84 -7.16
CA ARG A 291 -15.81 2.13 -7.45
C ARG A 291 -16.49 2.84 -6.31
N TRP A 292 -17.19 3.93 -6.63
CA TRP A 292 -18.01 4.70 -5.67
C TRP A 292 -19.07 3.86 -4.96
N SER A 293 -19.62 2.85 -5.64
CA SER A 293 -20.64 1.95 -5.07
C SER A 293 -20.16 1.18 -3.84
N THR A 294 -18.89 0.79 -3.81
CA THR A 294 -18.30 0.01 -2.71
C THR A 294 -18.09 0.89 -1.47
N ILE A 295 -17.73 2.16 -1.68
CA ILE A 295 -17.58 3.15 -0.60
C ILE A 295 -18.94 3.47 0.05
N ARG A 296 -20.00 3.60 -0.76
CA ARG A 296 -21.35 3.90 -0.25
C ARG A 296 -21.91 2.78 0.65
N GLN A 297 -21.46 1.54 0.49
CA GLN A 297 -21.90 0.40 1.29
C GLN A 297 -21.22 0.31 2.68
N ALA A 298 -20.17 1.13 2.94
CA ALA A 298 -19.39 1.07 4.17
C ALA A 298 -20.16 1.52 5.43
N GLY A 299 -21.19 2.35 5.27
CA GLY A 299 -21.91 3.00 6.37
C GLY A 299 -21.09 4.10 7.05
N VAL A 300 -21.76 5.00 7.78
CA VAL A 300 -21.12 6.21 8.33
C VAL A 300 -20.09 5.90 9.41
N LYS A 301 -20.40 5.00 10.34
CA LYS A 301 -19.54 4.74 11.51
C LYS A 301 -18.15 4.18 11.13
N PRO A 302 -18.02 3.17 10.25
CA PRO A 302 -16.71 2.67 9.82
C PRO A 302 -15.92 3.72 9.03
N MET A 303 -16.60 4.58 8.26
CA MET A 303 -15.94 5.69 7.55
C MET A 303 -15.38 6.73 8.52
N VAL A 304 -16.11 7.11 9.56
CA VAL A 304 -15.62 8.07 10.57
C VAL A 304 -14.44 7.48 11.36
N LEU A 305 -14.51 6.19 11.75
CA LEU A 305 -13.37 5.53 12.38
C LEU A 305 -12.14 5.53 11.46
N SER A 306 -12.31 5.16 10.19
CA SER A 306 -11.21 5.12 9.23
C SER A 306 -10.64 6.51 8.94
N LEU A 307 -11.49 7.55 8.90
CA LEU A 307 -11.04 8.95 8.80
C LEU A 307 -10.22 9.35 10.02
N MET A 308 -10.67 9.01 11.23
CA MET A 308 -9.91 9.28 12.45
C MET A 308 -8.53 8.59 12.42
N LEU A 309 -8.48 7.32 12.02
CA LEU A 309 -7.21 6.59 11.89
C LEU A 309 -6.33 7.17 10.79
N PHE A 310 -6.90 7.62 9.68
CA PHE A 310 -6.19 8.31 8.62
C PHE A 310 -5.56 9.63 9.10
N VAL A 311 -6.32 10.45 9.84
CA VAL A 311 -5.82 11.67 10.47
C VAL A 311 -4.71 11.33 11.48
N MET A 312 -4.88 10.29 12.28
CA MET A 312 -3.85 9.83 13.22
C MET A 312 -2.58 9.32 12.49
N LEU A 313 -2.72 8.63 11.36
CA LEU A 313 -1.59 8.22 10.52
C LEU A 313 -0.85 9.43 9.95
N ILE A 314 -1.57 10.45 9.47
CA ILE A 314 -0.95 11.68 8.97
C ILE A 314 -0.21 12.39 10.11
N PHE A 315 -0.92 12.87 11.14
CA PHE A 315 -0.31 13.73 12.15
C PHE A 315 0.57 12.96 13.14
N GLY A 316 0.08 11.83 13.63
CA GLY A 316 0.85 10.97 14.54
C GLY A 316 2.05 10.35 13.85
N GLY A 317 1.90 9.89 12.60
CA GLY A 317 3.02 9.41 11.80
C GLY A 317 4.04 10.50 11.52
N PHE A 318 3.61 11.73 11.22
CA PHE A 318 4.51 12.87 11.01
C PHE A 318 5.34 13.15 12.26
N TYR A 319 4.68 13.23 13.42
CA TYR A 319 5.36 13.47 14.70
C TYR A 319 6.34 12.34 15.05
N LEU A 320 5.95 11.07 14.86
CA LEU A 320 6.84 9.92 15.09
C LEU A 320 8.06 9.96 14.16
N ASN A 321 7.88 10.31 12.88
CA ASN A 321 8.98 10.42 11.93
C ASN A 321 9.95 11.54 12.33
N GLN A 322 9.45 12.73 12.69
CA GLN A 322 10.28 13.85 13.18
C GLN A 322 11.07 13.49 14.45
N TRP A 323 10.50 12.68 15.33
CA TRP A 323 11.13 12.29 16.59
C TRP A 323 12.19 11.18 16.42
N LEU A 324 11.94 10.19 15.56
CA LEU A 324 12.82 9.02 15.37
C LEU A 324 13.87 9.21 14.28
N ILE A 325 13.54 9.98 13.25
CA ILE A 325 14.38 10.19 12.07
C ILE A 325 14.82 11.64 12.16
N VAL A 326 15.78 11.89 13.04
CA VAL A 326 16.44 13.19 13.14
C VAL A 326 17.20 13.40 11.82
N VAL A 327 16.68 14.29 10.97
CA VAL A 327 17.40 14.95 9.88
C VAL A 327 17.59 16.40 10.28
#